data_AF-A0A6N8R7V7-F1
#
_entry.id   AF-A0A6N8R7V7-F1
#
_cell.length_a   1.000
_cell.length_b   1.000
_cell.length_c   1.000
_cell.angle_alpha   90.00
_cell.angle_beta   90.00
_cell.angle_gamma   90.00
#
_symmetry.space_group_name_H-M   'P 1'
#
loop_
_entity.id
_entity.type
_entity.pdbx_description
1 polymer ?
#
loop_
_entity_poly.entity_id
_entity_poly.type
_entity_poly.pdbx_seq_one_letter_code
_entity_poly.pdbx_strand_id
1 'polypeptide(L)'
;VFFISTKMLHANSSSSVIISVVLMAIVGIVSIGIFNGTLYSLVMSFLWSNTSFGIHRFKVKLDTTYCIKYAILAFLALLPFLAVAGYIIFDQILNAYDSSVYANDDIENLQQFMEMQRKMIIAQLIYYFGIAVSTSYLTVSLRNHFMSNLSLNDGRIRFRSTLTYHGMLYRMCALVVISGITGGLAYPLLKIWMIDWQAKNTYLLGDLDDLPLINKEEQPDKGFLARISRGIMPSLPFL
;
A
#
# COMPACT_ATOMS: atom_id res chain seq x y z
N VAL A 1 -18.04 -11.26 -12.95
CA VAL A 1 -18.22 -11.08 -11.48
C VAL A 1 -19.68 -10.75 -11.12
N PHE A 2 -20.34 -9.84 -11.85
CA PHE A 2 -21.75 -9.47 -11.64
C PHE A 2 -22.79 -10.61 -11.77
N PHE A 3 -22.49 -11.67 -12.53
CA PHE A 3 -23.45 -12.77 -12.78
C PHE A 3 -23.54 -13.82 -11.66
N ILE A 4 -22.56 -13.87 -10.74
CA ILE A 4 -22.62 -14.73 -9.55
C ILE A 4 -23.39 -14.01 -8.42
N SER A 5 -23.50 -12.68 -8.49
CA SER A 5 -24.16 -11.85 -7.46
C SER A 5 -25.67 -12.06 -7.34
N THR A 6 -26.37 -12.49 -8.40
CA THR A 6 -27.84 -12.58 -8.35
C THR A 6 -28.38 -13.92 -7.84
N LYS A 7 -27.60 -15.01 -7.89
CA LYS A 7 -28.06 -16.34 -7.45
C LYS A 7 -27.88 -16.61 -5.95
N MET A 8 -27.03 -15.86 -5.26
CA MET A 8 -26.89 -15.94 -3.79
C MET A 8 -27.88 -15.05 -3.02
N LEU A 9 -28.65 -14.22 -3.73
CA LEU A 9 -29.54 -13.19 -3.15
C LEU A 9 -31.00 -13.68 -2.98
N HIS A 10 -31.19 -14.98 -2.73
CA HIS A 10 -32.45 -15.53 -2.21
C HIS A 10 -32.19 -16.08 -0.80
N ALA A 11 -32.08 -15.16 0.15
CA ALA A 11 -31.81 -15.42 1.55
C ALA A 11 -33.02 -14.97 2.38
N ASN A 12 -34.06 -15.82 2.47
CA ASN A 12 -35.28 -15.56 3.26
C ASN A 12 -35.07 -15.60 4.79
N SER A 13 -33.84 -15.36 5.28
CA SER A 13 -33.50 -15.34 6.70
C SER A 13 -32.33 -14.38 6.93
N SER A 14 -32.44 -13.55 7.98
CA SER A 14 -31.43 -12.56 8.39
C SER A 14 -30.03 -13.16 8.53
N SER A 15 -29.94 -14.43 8.95
CA SER A 15 -28.68 -15.17 9.08
C SER A 15 -28.00 -15.44 7.73
N SER A 16 -28.77 -15.69 6.67
CA SER A 16 -28.24 -15.96 5.33
C SER A 16 -27.69 -14.68 4.67
N VAL A 17 -28.31 -13.52 4.95
CA VAL A 17 -27.79 -12.22 4.52
C VAL A 17 -26.43 -11.94 5.16
N ILE A 18 -26.29 -12.14 6.47
CA ILE A 18 -25.02 -11.91 7.19
C ILE A 18 -23.90 -12.81 6.63
N ILE A 19 -24.19 -14.10 6.43
CA ILE A 19 -23.23 -15.06 5.87
C ILE A 19 -22.79 -14.63 4.46
N SER A 20 -23.73 -14.19 3.62
CA SER A 20 -23.43 -13.75 2.26
C SER A 20 -22.53 -12.50 2.22
N VAL A 21 -22.74 -11.55 3.14
CA VAL A 21 -21.95 -10.31 3.24
C VAL A 21 -20.53 -10.61 3.69
N VAL A 22 -20.36 -11.45 4.70
CA VAL A 22 -19.04 -11.89 5.17
C VAL A 22 -18.29 -12.64 4.07
N LEU A 23 -18.97 -13.52 3.34
CA LEU A 23 -18.38 -14.29 2.26
C LEU A 23 -17.96 -13.38 1.09
N MET A 24 -18.78 -12.39 0.72
CA MET A 24 -18.40 -11.39 -0.28
C MET A 24 -17.20 -10.55 0.16
N ALA A 25 -17.12 -10.15 1.44
CA ALA A 25 -15.98 -9.39 1.95
C ALA A 25 -14.67 -10.20 1.86
N ILE A 26 -14.71 -11.49 2.22
CA ILE A 26 -13.54 -12.38 2.13
C ILE A 26 -13.10 -12.55 0.68
N VAL A 27 -14.04 -12.84 -0.24
CA VAL A 27 -13.73 -12.99 -1.67
C VAL A 27 -13.18 -11.69 -2.25
N GLY A 28 -13.73 -10.54 -1.86
CA GLY A 28 -13.25 -9.22 -2.24
C GLY A 28 -11.79 -9.01 -1.83
N ILE A 29 -11.45 -9.26 -0.56
CA ILE A 29 -10.09 -9.10 -0.05
C ILE A 29 -9.09 -10.01 -0.77
N VAL A 30 -9.44 -11.27 -0.97
CA VAL A 30 -8.59 -12.22 -1.69
C VAL A 30 -8.38 -11.77 -3.13
N SER A 31 -9.43 -11.32 -3.82
CA SER A 31 -9.32 -10.83 -5.20
C SER A 31 -8.42 -9.61 -5.33
N ILE A 32 -8.55 -8.63 -4.43
CA ILE A 32 -7.70 -7.43 -4.40
C ILE A 32 -6.25 -7.80 -4.08
N GLY A 33 -6.03 -8.75 -3.17
CA GLY A 33 -4.70 -9.27 -2.83
C GLY A 33 -4.02 -9.96 -4.02
N ILE A 34 -4.73 -10.83 -4.73
CA ILE A 34 -4.23 -11.50 -5.95
C ILE A 34 -3.90 -10.47 -7.02
N PHE A 35 -4.80 -9.53 -7.27
CA PHE A 35 -4.60 -8.48 -8.28
C PHE A 35 -3.37 -7.63 -7.96
N ASN A 36 -3.24 -7.13 -6.74
CA ASN A 36 -2.09 -6.32 -6.35
C ASN A 36 -0.77 -7.10 -6.35
N GLY A 37 -0.77 -8.36 -5.88
CA GLY A 37 0.42 -9.22 -5.90
C GLY A 37 0.91 -9.56 -7.31
N THR A 38 -0.02 -9.88 -8.22
CA THR A 38 0.31 -10.16 -9.62
C THR A 38 0.77 -8.91 -10.36
N LEU A 39 0.08 -7.78 -10.18
CA LEU A 39 0.44 -6.50 -10.78
C LEU A 39 1.84 -6.08 -10.34
N TYR A 40 2.17 -6.19 -9.04
CA TYR A 40 3.50 -5.87 -8.54
C TYR A 40 4.58 -6.73 -9.21
N SER A 41 4.41 -8.05 -9.21
CA SER A 41 5.40 -8.97 -9.78
C SER A 41 5.62 -8.72 -11.28
N LEU A 42 4.55 -8.43 -12.02
CA LEU A 42 4.63 -8.21 -13.46
C LEU A 42 5.29 -6.86 -13.78
N VAL A 43 4.81 -5.78 -13.17
CA VAL A 43 5.36 -4.42 -13.38
C VAL A 43 6.83 -4.38 -12.99
N MET A 44 7.19 -4.95 -11.84
CA MET A 44 8.56 -4.88 -11.35
C MET A 44 9.52 -5.78 -12.16
N SER A 45 9.07 -6.97 -12.57
CA SER A 45 9.84 -7.83 -13.47
C SER A 45 10.04 -7.17 -14.84
N PHE A 46 8.98 -6.57 -15.40
CA PHE A 46 9.02 -5.91 -16.70
C PHE A 46 9.94 -4.68 -16.71
N LEU A 47 9.82 -3.81 -15.72
CA LEU A 47 10.63 -2.59 -15.63
C LEU A 47 12.11 -2.94 -15.50
N TRP A 48 12.44 -3.89 -14.62
CA TRP A 48 13.82 -4.12 -14.27
C TRP A 48 14.55 -5.08 -15.22
N SER A 49 13.85 -6.05 -15.83
CA SER A 49 14.44 -6.89 -16.88
C SER A 49 14.83 -6.12 -18.15
N ASN A 50 14.20 -4.95 -18.38
CA ASN A 50 14.50 -4.07 -19.50
C ASN A 50 15.47 -2.94 -19.15
N THR A 51 16.00 -2.92 -17.93
CA THR A 51 17.01 -1.93 -17.50
C THR A 51 18.42 -2.51 -17.59
N SER A 52 19.37 -1.67 -17.99
CA SER A 52 20.79 -2.00 -18.04
C SER A 52 21.62 -0.93 -17.36
N PHE A 53 22.67 -1.36 -16.66
CA PHE A 53 23.73 -0.50 -16.15
C PHE A 53 24.98 -0.70 -17.03
N GLY A 54 25.26 0.27 -17.90
CA GLY A 54 26.27 0.12 -18.96
C GLY A 54 25.95 -1.04 -19.90
N ILE A 55 26.88 -1.99 -20.02
CA ILE A 55 26.71 -3.21 -20.82
C ILE A 55 25.96 -4.33 -20.06
N HIS A 56 25.81 -4.21 -18.74
CA HIS A 56 25.24 -5.26 -17.90
C HIS A 56 23.74 -5.06 -17.72
N ARG A 57 22.95 -6.08 -18.07
CA ARG A 57 21.49 -6.08 -17.85
C ARG A 57 21.17 -6.54 -16.44
N PHE A 58 20.15 -5.94 -15.84
CA PHE A 58 19.62 -6.47 -14.60
C PHE A 58 18.77 -7.72 -14.87
N LYS A 59 18.93 -8.72 -14.01
CA LYS A 59 18.10 -9.94 -14.02
C LYS A 59 17.33 -10.03 -12.72
N VAL A 60 16.01 -10.12 -12.85
CA VAL A 60 15.08 -10.27 -11.73
C VAL A 60 14.16 -11.43 -12.02
N LYS A 61 14.07 -12.36 -11.06
CA LYS A 61 13.07 -13.43 -11.06
C LYS A 61 12.26 -13.30 -9.78
N LEU A 62 11.06 -12.73 -9.89
CA LEU A 62 10.13 -12.61 -8.77
C LEU A 62 9.19 -13.81 -8.76
N ASP A 63 8.99 -14.40 -7.60
CA ASP A 63 7.95 -15.40 -7.42
C ASP A 63 6.62 -14.70 -7.19
N THR A 64 5.71 -14.84 -8.16
CA THR A 64 4.34 -14.30 -8.10
C THR A 64 3.59 -14.88 -6.90
N THR A 65 3.84 -16.13 -6.54
CA THR A 65 3.20 -16.81 -5.42
C THR A 65 3.59 -16.17 -4.08
N TYR A 66 4.87 -15.80 -3.94
CA TYR A 66 5.35 -15.07 -2.77
C TYR A 66 4.66 -13.70 -2.68
N CYS A 67 4.64 -12.94 -3.78
CA CYS A 67 4.02 -11.60 -3.80
C CYS A 67 2.53 -11.65 -3.42
N ILE A 68 1.78 -12.63 -3.94
CA ILE A 68 0.36 -12.83 -3.62
C ILE A 68 0.15 -13.18 -2.14
N LYS A 69 0.95 -14.12 -1.60
CA LYS A 69 0.83 -14.55 -0.19
C LYS A 69 0.97 -13.38 0.78
N TYR A 70 2.01 -12.57 0.60
CA TYR A 70 2.27 -11.43 1.48
C TYR A 70 1.33 -10.25 1.22
N ALA A 71 0.84 -10.06 -0.02
CA ALA A 71 -0.20 -9.08 -0.30
C ALA A 71 -1.52 -9.45 0.41
N ILE A 72 -1.96 -10.71 0.34
CA ILE A 72 -3.16 -11.18 1.05
C ILE A 72 -2.99 -10.99 2.56
N LEU A 73 -1.82 -11.35 3.11
CA LEU A 73 -1.55 -11.19 4.54
C LEU A 73 -1.58 -9.71 4.97
N ALA A 74 -1.05 -8.80 4.14
CA ALA A 74 -1.13 -7.36 4.39
C ALA A 74 -2.59 -6.86 4.43
N PHE A 75 -3.44 -7.29 3.50
CA PHE A 75 -4.86 -6.93 3.51
C PHE A 75 -5.63 -7.58 4.66
N LEU A 76 -5.24 -8.79 5.06
CA LEU A 76 -5.81 -9.46 6.23
C LEU A 76 -5.45 -8.72 7.53
N ALA A 77 -4.27 -8.11 7.62
CA ALA A 77 -3.90 -7.25 8.75
C ALA A 77 -4.73 -5.95 8.82
N LEU A 78 -5.38 -5.51 7.73
CA LEU A 78 -6.25 -4.34 7.69
C LEU A 78 -7.65 -4.63 8.29
N LEU A 79 -8.12 -5.87 8.18
CA LEU A 79 -9.46 -6.30 8.62
C LEU A 79 -9.85 -5.88 10.04
N PRO A 80 -9.03 -6.09 11.09
CA PRO A 80 -9.42 -5.72 12.45
C PRO A 80 -9.66 -4.21 12.59
N PHE A 81 -8.86 -3.37 11.92
CA PHE A 81 -9.03 -1.92 11.95
C PHE A 81 -10.30 -1.49 11.21
N LEU A 82 -10.59 -2.13 10.08
CA LEU A 82 -11.80 -1.87 9.31
C LEU A 82 -13.06 -2.29 10.06
N ALA A 83 -13.02 -3.43 10.77
CA ALA A 83 -14.12 -3.90 11.60
C ALA A 83 -14.45 -2.91 12.73
N VAL A 84 -13.42 -2.42 13.45
CA VAL A 84 -13.59 -1.45 14.53
C VAL A 84 -14.09 -0.10 13.99
N ALA A 85 -13.48 0.42 12.92
CA ALA A 85 -13.92 1.68 12.31
C ALA A 85 -15.35 1.57 11.75
N GLY A 86 -15.67 0.46 11.09
CA GLY A 86 -17.00 0.16 10.56
C GLY A 86 -18.06 0.04 11.65
N TYR A 87 -17.74 -0.59 12.79
CA TYR A 87 -18.64 -0.66 13.94
C TYR A 87 -19.00 0.73 14.47
N ILE A 88 -17.99 1.61 14.64
CA ILE A 88 -18.23 2.98 15.12
C ILE A 88 -19.11 3.74 14.13
N ILE A 89 -18.82 3.68 12.83
CA ILE A 89 -19.62 4.38 11.81
C ILE A 89 -21.05 3.85 11.76
N PHE A 90 -21.23 2.53 11.82
CA PHE A 90 -22.56 1.90 11.78
C PHE A 90 -23.41 2.24 13.01
N ASP A 91 -22.81 2.22 14.21
CA ASP A 91 -23.44 2.68 15.44
C ASP A 91 -23.93 4.13 15.31
N GLN A 92 -23.12 5.02 14.71
CA GLN A 92 -23.51 6.42 14.51
C GLN A 92 -24.69 6.56 13.53
N ILE A 93 -24.73 5.79 12.45
CA ILE A 93 -25.84 5.83 11.48
C ILE A 93 -27.16 5.38 12.13
N LEU A 94 -27.13 4.31 12.94
CA LEU A 94 -28.32 3.84 13.64
C LEU A 94 -28.82 4.83 14.68
N ASN A 95 -27.91 5.38 15.50
CA ASN A 95 -28.28 6.34 16.54
C ASN A 95 -28.77 7.68 15.96
N ALA A 96 -28.23 8.12 14.81
CA ALA A 96 -28.69 9.33 14.12
C ALA A 96 -30.11 9.18 13.53
N TYR A 97 -30.50 7.97 13.15
CA TYR A 97 -31.86 7.69 12.68
C TYR A 97 -32.88 7.84 13.81
N ASP A 98 -32.56 7.34 15.02
CA ASP A 98 -33.44 7.39 16.19
C ASP A 98 -33.60 8.82 16.75
N SER A 99 -32.54 9.65 16.71
CA SER A 99 -32.59 11.02 17.26
C SER A 99 -33.31 12.04 16.37
N SER A 100 -33.50 11.75 15.08
CA SER A 100 -34.18 12.64 14.14
C SER A 100 -35.69 12.80 14.42
N VAL A 101 -36.24 11.98 15.33
CA VAL A 101 -37.66 11.95 15.66
C VAL A 101 -38.02 12.88 16.84
N TYR A 102 -37.06 13.42 17.62
CA TYR A 102 -37.38 14.10 18.88
C TYR A 102 -36.67 15.43 19.23
N ALA A 103 -35.75 15.98 18.44
CA ALA A 103 -34.95 17.14 18.90
C ALA A 103 -35.50 18.51 18.42
N ASN A 104 -36.25 19.20 19.29
CA ASN A 104 -36.73 20.59 19.09
C ASN A 104 -35.91 21.65 19.86
N ASP A 105 -34.75 21.30 20.45
CA ASP A 105 -33.94 22.24 21.25
C ASP A 105 -32.51 22.43 20.66
N ASP A 106 -32.12 23.68 20.43
CA ASP A 106 -30.94 24.06 19.63
C ASP A 106 -29.59 23.72 20.31
N ILE A 107 -29.57 23.66 21.65
CA ILE A 107 -28.35 23.40 22.43
C ILE A 107 -28.03 21.89 22.47
N GLU A 108 -29.05 21.05 22.61
CA GLU A 108 -28.90 19.58 22.61
C GLU A 108 -28.43 19.08 21.24
N ASN A 109 -28.93 19.70 20.17
CA ASN A 109 -28.50 19.47 18.79
C ASN A 109 -27.00 19.76 18.57
N LEU A 110 -26.46 20.84 19.17
CA LEU A 110 -25.03 21.19 19.02
C LEU A 110 -24.12 20.22 19.77
N GLN A 111 -24.51 19.81 20.99
CA GLN A 111 -23.73 18.87 21.79
C GLN A 111 -23.71 17.47 21.14
N GLN A 112 -24.85 17.01 20.63
CA GLN A 112 -24.95 15.74 19.92
C GLN A 112 -24.13 15.76 18.61
N PHE A 113 -24.13 16.89 17.88
CA PHE A 113 -23.30 17.06 16.68
C PHE A 113 -21.80 16.95 17.00
N MET A 114 -21.34 17.59 18.07
CA MET A 114 -19.92 17.56 18.49
C MET A 114 -19.47 16.15 18.90
N GLU A 115 -20.34 15.38 19.55
CA GLU A 115 -20.05 13.97 19.89
C GLU A 115 -19.99 13.07 18.65
N MET A 116 -20.90 13.26 17.70
CA MET A 116 -20.90 12.55 16.41
C MET A 116 -19.60 12.83 15.64
N GLN A 117 -19.18 14.10 15.54
CA GLN A 117 -17.92 14.48 14.90
C GLN A 117 -16.71 13.86 15.60
N ARG A 118 -16.68 13.83 16.94
CA ARG A 118 -15.59 13.19 17.69
C ARG A 118 -15.47 11.70 17.37
N LYS A 119 -16.59 10.96 17.36
CA LYS A 119 -16.61 9.53 17.05
C LYS A 119 -16.17 9.26 15.60
N MET A 120 -16.60 10.10 14.66
CA MET A 120 -16.17 10.04 13.25
C MET A 120 -14.66 10.29 13.09
N ILE A 121 -14.10 11.27 13.80
CA ILE A 121 -12.65 11.54 13.79
C ILE A 121 -11.87 10.33 14.34
N ILE A 122 -12.34 9.73 15.44
CA ILE A 122 -11.69 8.55 16.03
C ILE A 122 -11.74 7.36 15.05
N ALA A 123 -12.89 7.09 14.43
CA ALA A 123 -13.01 6.04 13.42
C ALA A 123 -12.06 6.25 12.24
N GLN A 124 -11.93 7.50 11.78
CA GLN A 124 -11.03 7.87 10.69
C GLN A 124 -9.55 7.69 11.06
N LEU A 125 -9.16 8.02 12.30
CA LEU A 125 -7.80 7.80 12.80
C LEU A 125 -7.46 6.30 12.87
N ILE A 126 -8.37 5.48 13.37
CA ILE A 126 -8.20 4.01 13.42
C ILE A 126 -8.04 3.45 12.00
N TYR A 127 -8.85 3.93 11.05
CA TYR A 127 -8.79 3.52 9.66
C TYR A 127 -7.44 3.88 9.01
N TYR A 128 -6.97 5.13 9.16
CA TYR A 128 -5.67 5.54 8.63
C TYR A 128 -4.50 4.80 9.27
N PHE A 129 -4.58 4.53 10.57
CA PHE A 129 -3.58 3.71 11.26
C PHE A 129 -3.56 2.28 10.70
N GLY A 130 -4.73 1.67 10.46
CA GLY A 130 -4.83 0.36 9.81
C GLY A 130 -4.20 0.34 8.42
N ILE A 131 -4.43 1.38 7.61
CA ILE A 131 -3.77 1.53 6.30
C ILE A 131 -2.25 1.61 6.47
N ALA A 132 -1.76 2.41 7.42
CA ALA A 132 -0.32 2.54 7.67
C ALA A 132 0.32 1.19 8.07
N VAL A 133 -0.36 0.41 8.91
CA VAL A 133 0.05 -0.95 9.32
C VAL A 133 0.11 -1.89 8.12
N SER A 134 -0.95 -1.93 7.31
CA SER A 134 -1.07 -2.82 6.14
C SER A 134 -0.05 -2.47 5.06
N THR A 135 0.05 -1.19 4.69
CA THR A 135 0.99 -0.70 3.67
C THR A 135 2.44 -0.90 4.09
N SER A 136 2.79 -0.66 5.37
CA SER A 136 4.14 -0.91 5.87
C SER A 136 4.55 -2.37 5.73
N TYR A 137 3.63 -3.30 6.01
CA TYR A 137 3.90 -4.73 5.87
C TYR A 137 4.08 -5.14 4.40
N LEU A 138 3.20 -4.63 3.53
CA LEU A 138 3.25 -4.88 2.09
C LEU A 138 4.55 -4.32 1.48
N THR A 139 4.91 -3.07 1.78
CA THR A 139 6.13 -2.44 1.23
C THR A 139 7.39 -3.16 1.68
N VAL A 140 7.51 -3.51 2.97
CA VAL A 140 8.72 -4.19 3.48
C VAL A 140 8.86 -5.59 2.89
N SER A 141 7.80 -6.39 2.87
CA SER A 141 7.83 -7.76 2.34
C SER A 141 8.16 -7.80 0.84
N LEU A 142 7.48 -6.97 0.04
CA LEU A 142 7.70 -6.91 -1.40
C LEU A 142 9.09 -6.35 -1.75
N ARG A 143 9.53 -5.27 -1.10
CA ARG A 143 10.85 -4.68 -1.35
C ARG A 143 11.99 -5.60 -0.94
N ASN A 144 11.88 -6.27 0.21
CA ASN A 144 12.89 -7.23 0.65
C ASN A 144 12.98 -8.41 -0.33
N HIS A 145 11.84 -8.94 -0.78
CA HIS A 145 11.81 -10.00 -1.78
C HIS A 145 12.40 -9.53 -3.12
N PHE A 146 12.00 -8.36 -3.61
CA PHE A 146 12.50 -7.79 -4.85
C PHE A 146 14.02 -7.60 -4.81
N MET A 147 14.54 -6.89 -3.81
CA MET A 147 15.97 -6.62 -3.70
C MET A 147 16.78 -7.91 -3.58
N SER A 148 16.30 -8.90 -2.81
CA SER A 148 17.02 -10.18 -2.66
C SER A 148 17.14 -11.02 -3.93
N ASN A 149 16.20 -10.83 -4.87
CA ASN A 149 16.15 -11.51 -6.16
C ASN A 149 16.71 -10.64 -7.30
N LEU A 150 17.20 -9.44 -6.98
CA LEU A 150 17.81 -8.52 -7.90
C LEU A 150 19.29 -8.87 -8.07
N SER A 151 19.70 -9.11 -9.31
CA SER A 151 21.10 -9.37 -9.66
C SER A 151 21.53 -8.58 -10.89
N LEU A 152 22.81 -8.23 -10.91
CA LEU A 152 23.46 -7.54 -12.01
C LEU A 152 24.69 -8.37 -12.45
N ASN A 153 24.96 -8.36 -13.76
CA ASN A 153 26.08 -9.10 -14.36
C ASN A 153 26.08 -10.59 -13.99
N ASP A 154 25.01 -11.29 -14.33
CA ASP A 154 24.85 -12.74 -14.12
C ASP A 154 25.08 -13.23 -12.67
N GLY A 155 24.83 -12.36 -11.69
CA GLY A 155 24.92 -12.69 -10.27
C GLY A 155 26.22 -12.29 -9.59
N ARG A 156 27.18 -11.66 -10.30
CA ARG A 156 28.39 -11.09 -9.70
C ARG A 156 28.06 -9.98 -8.70
N ILE A 157 27.01 -9.21 -8.98
CA ILE A 157 26.44 -8.24 -8.04
C ILE A 157 25.04 -8.69 -7.64
N ARG A 158 24.77 -8.70 -6.33
CA ARG A 158 23.46 -8.97 -5.76
C ARG A 158 23.03 -7.81 -4.87
N PHE A 159 21.76 -7.48 -4.91
CA PHE A 159 21.21 -6.48 -4.00
C PHE A 159 20.53 -7.17 -2.83
N ARG A 160 20.41 -6.47 -1.73
CA ARG A 160 19.68 -6.90 -0.55
C ARG A 160 19.09 -5.70 0.16
N SER A 161 18.01 -5.94 0.89
CA SER A 161 17.33 -4.95 1.72
C SER A 161 17.14 -5.53 3.12
N THR A 162 17.53 -4.78 4.14
CA THR A 162 17.38 -5.11 5.57
C THR A 162 16.24 -4.34 6.22
N LEU A 163 15.28 -3.85 5.43
CA LEU A 163 14.16 -3.08 5.97
C LEU A 163 13.37 -3.89 7.00
N THR A 164 13.11 -3.25 8.13
CA THR A 164 12.30 -3.78 9.22
C THR A 164 10.89 -3.21 9.16
N TYR A 165 9.92 -4.04 9.57
CA TYR A 165 8.52 -3.64 9.62
C TYR A 165 8.28 -2.45 10.57
N HIS A 166 8.88 -2.48 11.77
CA HIS A 166 8.74 -1.41 12.75
C HIS A 166 9.33 -0.08 12.27
N GLY A 167 10.47 -0.12 11.58
CA GLY A 167 11.10 1.07 11.02
C GLY A 167 10.26 1.73 9.93
N MET A 168 9.54 0.93 9.13
CA MET A 168 8.61 1.42 8.12
C MET A 168 7.33 1.98 8.74
N LEU A 169 6.74 1.26 9.71
CA LEU A 169 5.52 1.67 10.41
C LEU A 169 5.70 3.02 11.12
N TYR A 170 6.80 3.19 11.86
CA TYR A 170 7.10 4.45 12.54
C TYR A 170 7.13 5.64 11.57
N ARG A 171 7.71 5.44 10.38
CA ARG A 171 7.83 6.49 9.36
C ARG A 171 6.50 6.79 8.69
N MET A 172 5.69 5.76 8.41
CA MET A 172 4.34 5.94 7.89
C MET A 172 3.44 6.66 8.88
N CYS A 173 3.51 6.31 10.17
CA CYS A 173 2.79 7.02 11.23
C CYS A 173 3.25 8.48 11.34
N ALA A 174 4.56 8.75 11.34
CA ALA A 174 5.09 10.11 11.36
C ALA A 174 4.63 10.92 10.14
N LEU A 175 4.63 10.30 8.95
CA LEU A 175 4.14 10.92 7.73
C LEU A 175 2.67 11.31 7.86
N VAL A 176 1.79 10.40 8.31
CA VAL A 176 0.35 10.69 8.46
C VAL A 176 0.10 11.75 9.54
N VAL A 177 0.71 11.61 10.72
CA VAL A 177 0.45 12.49 11.87
C VAL A 177 1.01 13.89 11.64
N ILE A 178 2.28 14.01 11.28
CA ILE A 178 2.94 15.31 11.12
C ILE A 178 2.41 16.02 9.86
N SER A 179 2.17 15.28 8.77
CA SER A 179 1.50 15.86 7.59
C SER A 179 0.08 16.32 7.91
N GLY A 180 -0.66 15.57 8.73
CA GLY A 180 -2.01 15.94 9.15
C GLY A 180 -2.03 17.25 9.96
N ILE A 181 -1.14 17.37 10.96
CA ILE A 181 -1.02 18.57 11.80
C ILE A 181 -0.61 19.80 10.98
N THR A 182 0.29 19.61 9.99
CA THR A 182 0.83 20.71 9.17
C THR A 182 0.01 21.02 7.93
N GLY A 183 -1.16 20.39 7.75
CA GLY A 183 -1.99 20.58 6.55
C GLY A 183 -1.32 20.14 5.25
N GLY A 184 -0.36 19.20 5.30
CA GLY A 184 0.34 18.67 4.14
C GLY A 184 1.71 19.28 3.86
N LEU A 185 2.08 20.38 4.52
CA LEU A 185 3.34 21.08 4.23
C LEU A 185 4.58 20.23 4.56
N ALA A 186 4.52 19.39 5.59
CA ALA A 186 5.62 18.51 5.96
C ALA A 186 5.73 17.25 5.08
N TYR A 187 4.74 16.95 4.22
CA TYR A 187 4.69 15.72 3.45
C TYR A 187 5.95 15.48 2.58
N PRO A 188 6.45 16.47 1.80
CA PRO A 188 7.62 16.24 0.94
C PRO A 188 8.88 15.93 1.74
N LEU A 189 9.09 16.64 2.86
CA LEU A 189 10.26 16.44 3.73
C LEU A 189 10.24 15.06 4.41
N LEU A 190 9.08 14.65 4.91
CA LEU A 190 8.91 13.33 5.53
C LEU A 190 9.07 12.20 4.51
N LYS A 191 8.65 12.43 3.27
CA LYS A 191 8.85 11.49 2.16
C LYS A 191 10.33 11.33 1.82
N ILE A 192 11.10 12.43 1.74
CA ILE A 192 12.55 12.37 1.54
C ILE A 192 13.23 11.61 2.69
N TRP A 193 12.83 11.89 3.94
CA TRP A 193 13.37 11.19 5.10
C TRP A 193 13.07 9.68 5.09
N MET A 194 11.90 9.28 4.61
CA MET A 194 11.56 7.87 4.43
C MET A 194 12.42 7.20 3.35
N ILE A 195 12.60 7.86 2.19
CA ILE A 195 13.40 7.34 1.08
C ILE A 195 14.88 7.25 1.46
N ASP A 196 15.44 8.27 2.12
CA ASP A 196 16.82 8.24 2.63
C ASP A 196 17.05 7.06 3.58
N TRP A 197 16.10 6.78 4.48
CA TRP A 197 16.17 5.60 5.32
C TRP A 197 16.10 4.31 4.51
N GLN A 198 15.22 4.24 3.50
CA GLN A 198 15.14 3.06 2.63
C GLN A 198 16.45 2.81 1.86
N ALA A 199 17.09 3.86 1.37
CA ALA A 199 18.37 3.80 0.69
C ALA A 199 19.48 3.31 1.62
N LYS A 200 19.55 3.82 2.85
CA LYS A 200 20.53 3.40 3.87
C LYS A 200 20.40 1.93 4.30
N ASN A 201 19.21 1.33 4.15
CA ASN A 201 18.96 -0.09 4.46
C ASN A 201 19.00 -1.00 3.22
N THR A 202 19.51 -0.49 2.10
CA THR A 202 19.81 -1.28 0.91
C THR A 202 21.32 -1.41 0.78
N TYR A 203 21.77 -2.64 0.61
CA TYR A 203 23.19 -2.95 0.47
C TYR A 203 23.42 -3.76 -0.80
N LEU A 204 24.61 -3.56 -1.34
CA LEU A 204 25.09 -4.21 -2.54
C LEU A 204 26.17 -5.20 -2.13
N LEU A 205 26.02 -6.43 -2.60
CA LEU A 205 26.98 -7.50 -2.41
C LEU A 205 27.73 -7.70 -3.74
N GLY A 206 29.01 -7.41 -3.73
CA GLY A 206 29.88 -7.40 -4.91
C GLY A 206 30.56 -6.05 -5.07
N ASP A 207 31.63 -6.02 -5.86
CA ASP A 207 32.37 -4.80 -6.16
C ASP A 207 31.84 -4.19 -7.46
N LEU A 208 31.39 -2.93 -7.38
CA LEU A 208 30.88 -2.14 -8.50
C LEU A 208 32.02 -1.55 -9.35
N ASP A 209 33.14 -1.22 -8.72
CA ASP A 209 34.28 -0.56 -9.36
C ASP A 209 35.03 -1.53 -10.30
N ASP A 210 34.82 -2.82 -10.05
CA ASP A 210 35.34 -3.96 -10.81
C ASP A 210 34.52 -4.30 -12.07
N LEU A 211 33.44 -3.56 -12.37
CA LEU A 211 32.66 -3.78 -13.58
C LEU A 211 33.19 -2.95 -14.75
N PRO A 212 33.42 -3.59 -15.92
CA PRO A 212 33.76 -2.86 -17.13
C PRO A 212 32.54 -2.05 -17.60
N LEU A 213 32.51 -0.76 -17.25
CA LEU A 213 31.48 0.17 -17.68
C LEU A 213 31.88 0.77 -19.03
N ILE A 214 31.34 0.24 -20.12
CA ILE A 214 31.39 0.92 -21.42
C ILE A 214 30.10 1.71 -21.56
N ASN A 215 30.21 3.04 -21.57
CA ASN A 215 29.08 3.91 -21.86
C ASN A 215 28.66 3.69 -23.31
N LYS A 216 27.37 3.41 -23.53
CA LYS A 216 26.81 3.52 -24.88
C LYS A 216 26.83 4.98 -25.29
N GLU A 217 27.47 5.30 -26.41
CA GLU A 217 27.52 6.65 -27.00
C GLU A 217 26.18 7.11 -27.58
N GLU A 218 25.18 6.23 -27.57
CA GLU A 218 23.84 6.49 -28.07
C GLU A 218 23.14 7.53 -27.19
N GLN A 219 22.92 8.74 -27.74
CA GLN A 219 22.24 9.80 -26.99
C GLN A 219 20.83 9.33 -26.60
N PRO A 220 20.44 9.49 -25.34
CA PRO A 220 19.17 8.99 -24.88
C PRO A 220 18.05 9.82 -25.52
N ASP A 221 17.09 9.15 -26.18
CA ASP A 221 16.04 9.77 -27.03
C ASP A 221 15.44 11.03 -26.39
N LYS A 222 15.44 12.15 -27.13
CA LYS A 222 14.97 13.45 -26.62
C LYS A 222 13.47 13.67 -26.86
N GLY A 223 12.78 12.67 -27.41
CA GLY A 223 11.33 12.72 -27.62
C GLY A 223 10.54 13.06 -26.35
N PHE A 224 9.42 13.75 -26.53
CA PHE A 224 8.55 14.18 -25.43
C PHE A 224 8.13 13.01 -24.52
N LEU A 225 7.80 11.85 -25.10
CA LEU A 225 7.47 10.64 -24.36
C LEU A 225 8.67 10.07 -23.59
N ALA A 226 9.88 10.15 -24.14
CA ALA A 226 11.10 9.72 -23.48
C ALA A 226 11.47 10.65 -22.30
N ARG A 227 11.15 11.94 -22.38
CA ARG A 227 11.34 12.89 -21.28
C ARG A 227 10.35 12.67 -20.14
N ILE A 228 9.10 12.31 -20.47
CA ILE A 228 8.07 11.97 -19.48
C ILE A 228 8.36 10.62 -18.83
N SER A 229 8.72 9.59 -19.60
CA SER A 229 9.01 8.26 -19.05
C SER A 229 10.17 8.26 -18.05
N ARG A 230 11.18 9.11 -18.28
CA ARG A 230 12.28 9.36 -17.32
C ARG A 230 11.82 9.97 -16.00
N GLY A 231 10.77 10.79 -16.02
CA GLY A 231 10.17 11.36 -14.80
C GLY A 231 9.29 10.38 -14.02
N ILE A 232 8.85 9.29 -14.66
CA ILE A 232 8.04 8.24 -14.04
C ILE A 232 8.93 7.20 -13.33
N MET A 233 10.17 7.00 -13.77
CA MET A 233 11.12 6.06 -13.15
C MET A 233 11.38 6.31 -11.64
N PRO A 234 11.55 7.56 -11.16
CA PRO A 234 11.67 7.89 -9.74
C PRO A 234 10.34 7.86 -8.97
N SER A 235 9.20 7.78 -9.69
CA SER A 235 7.86 7.77 -9.08
C SER A 235 7.36 6.36 -8.74
N LEU A 236 8.15 5.33 -9.11
CA LEU A 236 7.85 3.96 -8.72
C LEU A 236 7.86 3.88 -7.18
N PRO A 237 6.74 3.52 -6.53
CA PRO A 237 6.51 3.74 -5.10
C PRO A 237 7.35 2.87 -4.16
N PHE A 238 8.47 2.31 -4.64
CA PHE A 238 9.32 1.34 -3.94
C PHE A 238 10.83 1.65 -4.04
N LEU A 239 11.20 2.76 -4.69
CA LEU A 239 12.56 3.34 -4.67
C LEU A 239 12.70 4.36 -3.53
#